data_AF-A0A9P7J8K4-F1
#
_entry.id   AF-A0A9P7J8K4-F1
#
_cell.length_a   1.000
_cell.length_b   1.000
_cell.length_c   1.000
_cell.angle_alpha   90.00
_cell.angle_beta   90.00
_cell.angle_gamma   90.00
#
_symmetry.space_group_name_H-M   'P 1'
#
loop_
_entity.id
_entity.type
_entity.pdbx_description
1 polymer ?
#
loop_
_entity_poly.entity_id
_entity_poly.type
_entity_poly.pdbx_seq_one_letter_code
_entity_poly.pdbx_strand_id
1 'polypeptide(L)'
;EKTSSSNTDADLENDPDDGIDELRQLPDDEQQAMIVKTVTIKEAISEVRGLAFAIIRSTTIALPAWRQLCQDAELKPKLIPRDVITRWNSTYDTLVFALAYRQPIDLITAEKKYKL
;
A
#
# COMPACT_ATOMS: atom_id res chain seq x y z
N GLU A 1 48.61 9.14 -45.80
CA GLU A 1 48.26 8.62 -44.47
C GLU A 1 46.78 8.30 -44.41
N LYS A 2 46.48 7.13 -43.86
CA LYS A 2 45.17 6.49 -43.80
C LYS A 2 44.25 7.17 -42.78
N THR A 3 42.97 7.19 -43.14
CA THR A 3 41.77 7.45 -42.33
C THR A 3 41.87 6.94 -40.89
N SER A 4 41.72 7.84 -39.91
CA SER A 4 41.27 7.48 -38.56
C SER A 4 39.79 7.83 -38.43
N SER A 5 38.95 6.84 -38.73
CA SER A 5 37.61 6.75 -38.16
C SER A 5 37.76 6.47 -36.67
N SER A 6 37.26 7.36 -35.81
CA SER A 6 36.85 6.95 -34.47
C SER A 6 35.31 6.92 -34.48
N ASN A 7 34.78 5.72 -34.70
CA ASN A 7 33.41 5.38 -34.31
C ASN A 7 33.27 5.70 -32.83
N THR A 8 32.42 6.67 -32.51
CA THR A 8 31.78 6.70 -31.19
C THR A 8 30.43 6.02 -31.38
N ASP A 9 30.45 4.69 -31.42
CA ASP A 9 29.25 3.90 -31.18
C ASP A 9 28.90 4.13 -29.71
N ALA A 10 28.07 5.14 -29.47
CA ALA A 10 27.46 5.37 -28.18
C ALA A 10 26.55 4.18 -27.91
N ASP A 11 26.93 3.37 -26.92
CA ASP A 11 26.08 2.42 -26.22
C ASP A 11 24.76 3.13 -25.87
N LEU A 12 23.75 2.92 -26.69
CA LEU A 12 22.37 3.10 -26.28
C LEU A 12 22.02 1.88 -25.43
N GLU A 13 22.53 1.86 -24.20
CA GLU A 13 21.85 1.16 -23.12
C GLU A 13 20.45 1.76 -23.06
N ASN A 14 19.48 1.02 -23.61
CA ASN A 14 18.08 1.30 -23.42
C ASN A 14 17.80 1.07 -21.93
N ASP A 15 17.90 2.15 -21.15
CA ASP A 15 17.60 2.20 -19.73
C ASP A 15 16.14 1.75 -19.54
N PRO A 16 15.86 0.73 -18.72
CA PRO A 16 14.49 0.33 -18.40
C PRO A 16 13.65 1.46 -17.76
N ASP A 17 14.26 2.60 -17.39
CA ASP A 17 13.60 3.81 -16.92
C ASP A 17 13.20 4.81 -18.04
N ASP A 18 13.36 4.49 -19.33
CA ASP A 18 12.80 5.28 -20.45
C ASP A 18 11.27 5.05 -20.62
N GLY A 19 10.59 4.83 -19.49
CA GLY A 19 9.13 4.86 -19.42
C GLY A 19 8.68 6.31 -19.33
N ILE A 20 7.87 6.76 -20.29
CA ILE A 20 7.32 8.10 -20.24
C ILE A 20 6.46 8.23 -18.97
N ASP A 21 6.85 9.10 -18.03
CA ASP A 21 6.06 9.41 -16.83
C ASP A 21 4.78 10.12 -17.27
N GLU A 22 3.73 9.33 -17.54
CA GLU A 22 2.44 9.80 -18.05
C GLU A 22 1.87 10.92 -17.19
N LEU A 23 2.12 10.90 -15.86
CA LEU A 23 1.71 11.96 -14.93
C LEU A 23 2.32 13.33 -15.23
N ARG A 24 3.53 13.39 -15.81
CA ARG A 24 4.20 14.64 -16.21
C ARG A 24 3.71 15.20 -17.53
N GLN A 25 2.92 14.43 -18.29
CA GLN A 25 2.28 14.89 -19.52
C GLN A 25 0.92 15.54 -19.27
N LEU A 26 0.33 15.33 -18.08
CA LEU A 26 -0.89 16.03 -17.68
C LEU A 26 -0.58 17.50 -17.37
N PRO A 27 -1.54 18.41 -17.63
CA PRO A 27 -1.40 19.80 -17.20
C PRO A 27 -1.34 19.90 -15.67
N ASP A 28 -0.63 20.92 -15.17
CA ASP A 28 -0.29 21.08 -13.74
C ASP A 28 -1.50 20.93 -12.80
N ASP A 29 -2.68 21.39 -13.22
CA ASP A 29 -3.92 21.31 -12.43
C ASP A 29 -4.46 19.87 -12.31
N GLU A 30 -4.45 19.10 -13.40
CA GLU A 30 -4.89 17.71 -13.40
C GLU A 30 -3.87 16.78 -12.72
N GLN A 31 -2.57 17.05 -12.93
CA GLN A 31 -1.48 16.35 -12.26
C GLN A 31 -1.57 16.50 -10.73
N GLN A 32 -1.76 17.74 -10.24
CA GLN A 32 -1.87 18.00 -8.81
C GLN A 32 -3.10 17.31 -8.21
N ALA A 33 -4.24 17.30 -8.91
CA ALA A 33 -5.44 16.61 -8.47
C ALA A 33 -5.22 15.09 -8.35
N MET A 34 -4.50 14.47 -9.29
CA MET A 34 -4.15 13.05 -9.24
C MET A 34 -3.18 12.73 -8.10
N ILE A 35 -2.15 13.56 -7.90
CA ILE A 35 -1.19 13.39 -6.80
C ILE A 35 -1.91 13.47 -5.47
N VAL A 36 -2.76 14.48 -5.26
CA VAL A 36 -3.52 14.64 -4.01
C VAL A 36 -4.37 13.40 -3.71
N LYS A 37 -5.13 12.90 -4.69
CA LYS A 37 -5.92 11.66 -4.52
C LYS A 37 -5.03 10.46 -4.17
N THR A 38 -3.88 10.35 -4.82
CA THR A 38 -2.93 9.24 -4.61
C THR A 38 -2.29 9.30 -3.21
N VAL A 39 -1.96 10.50 -2.72
CA VAL A 39 -1.41 10.69 -1.37
C VAL A 39 -2.41 10.21 -0.32
N THR A 40 -3.68 10.61 -0.42
CA THR A 40 -4.73 10.15 0.53
C THR A 40 -4.87 8.62 0.54
N ILE A 41 -4.81 7.98 -0.63
CA ILE A 41 -4.87 6.52 -0.72
C ILE A 41 -3.63 5.88 -0.06
N LYS A 42 -2.44 6.43 -0.32
CA LYS A 42 -1.18 5.93 0.28
C LYS A 42 -1.19 6.06 1.81
N GLU A 43 -1.72 7.17 2.33
CA GLU A 43 -1.89 7.39 3.77
C GLU A 43 -2.83 6.35 4.37
N ALA A 44 -4.03 6.17 3.80
CA ALA A 44 -4.99 5.17 4.26
C ALA A 44 -4.41 3.74 4.27
N ILE A 45 -3.65 3.37 3.23
CA ILE A 45 -2.96 2.07 3.20
C ILE A 45 -1.93 1.96 4.33
N SER A 46 -1.15 3.02 4.58
CA SER A 46 -0.18 3.05 5.68
C SER A 46 -0.85 2.84 7.04
N GLU A 47 -2.00 3.47 7.26
CA GLU A 47 -2.79 3.30 8.48
C GLU A 47 -3.29 1.85 8.65
N VAL A 48 -3.84 1.24 7.60
CA VAL A 48 -4.30 -0.16 7.64
C VAL A 48 -3.15 -1.11 7.96
N ARG A 49 -1.96 -0.87 7.36
CA ARG A 49 -0.75 -1.65 7.67
C ARG A 49 -0.34 -1.46 9.13
N GLY A 50 -0.33 -0.22 9.63
CA GLY A 50 -0.04 0.10 11.03
C GLY A 50 -0.98 -0.62 11.99
N LEU A 51 -2.28 -0.59 11.71
CA LEU A 51 -3.32 -1.31 12.45
C LEU A 51 -3.05 -2.82 12.48
N ALA A 52 -2.74 -3.43 11.33
CA ALA A 52 -2.41 -4.85 11.25
C ALA A 52 -1.21 -5.21 12.15
N PHE A 53 -0.16 -4.38 12.14
CA PHE A 53 0.98 -4.58 13.03
C PHE A 53 0.61 -4.44 14.51
N ALA A 54 -0.15 -3.42 14.88
CA ALA A 54 -0.57 -3.17 16.25
C ALA A 54 -1.43 -4.31 16.82
N ILE A 55 -2.40 -4.80 16.05
CA ILE A 55 -3.25 -5.94 16.43
C ILE A 55 -2.42 -7.21 16.60
N ILE A 56 -1.55 -7.54 15.64
CA ILE A 56 -0.77 -8.79 15.69
C ILE A 56 0.24 -8.74 16.85
N ARG A 57 0.81 -7.58 17.16
CA ARG A 57 1.79 -7.42 18.24
C ARG A 57 1.14 -7.41 19.63
N SER A 58 -0.09 -6.93 19.75
CA SER A 58 -0.85 -6.92 21.01
C SER A 58 -1.66 -8.21 21.18
N THR A 59 -0.96 -9.31 21.43
CA THR A 59 -1.53 -10.65 21.50
C THR A 59 -2.52 -10.87 22.64
N THR A 60 -2.44 -10.04 23.70
CA THR A 60 -3.25 -10.18 24.92
C THR A 60 -4.48 -9.27 24.97
N ILE A 61 -4.48 -8.15 24.23
CA ILE A 61 -5.55 -7.15 24.33
C ILE A 61 -6.21 -6.91 22.97
N ALA A 62 -5.44 -6.49 21.96
CA ALA A 62 -6.03 -6.13 20.67
C ALA A 62 -6.39 -7.38 19.84
N LEU A 63 -5.55 -8.43 19.88
CA LEU A 63 -5.82 -9.65 19.10
C LEU A 63 -7.07 -10.41 19.58
N PRO A 64 -7.31 -10.62 20.89
CA PRO A 64 -8.55 -11.26 21.34
C PRO A 64 -9.77 -10.41 21.02
N ALA A 65 -9.68 -9.09 21.20
CA ALA A 65 -10.74 -8.16 20.86
C ALA A 65 -11.08 -8.17 19.36
N TRP A 66 -10.06 -8.15 18.50
CA TRP A 66 -10.25 -8.28 17.05
C TRP A 66 -11.02 -9.55 16.68
N ARG A 67 -10.68 -10.68 17.33
CA ARG A 67 -11.38 -11.96 17.09
C ARG A 67 -12.84 -11.90 17.53
N GLN A 68 -13.14 -11.24 18.64
CA GLN A 68 -14.51 -11.02 19.11
C GLN A 68 -15.29 -10.13 18.15
N LEU A 69 -14.74 -8.97 17.77
CA LEU A 69 -15.38 -8.05 16.81
C LEU A 69 -15.63 -8.72 15.45
N CYS A 70 -14.73 -9.60 15.00
CA CYS A 70 -14.96 -10.40 13.80
C CYS A 70 -16.14 -11.36 13.97
N GLN A 71 -16.26 -12.04 15.12
CA GLN A 71 -17.37 -12.94 15.41
C GLN A 71 -18.70 -12.20 15.52
N ASP A 72 -18.70 -11.03 16.16
CA ASP A 72 -19.88 -10.17 16.33
C ASP A 72 -20.39 -9.64 14.98
N ALA A 73 -19.49 -9.46 14.00
CA ALA A 73 -19.82 -9.10 12.63
C ALA A 73 -20.13 -10.32 11.74
N GLU A 74 -20.28 -11.52 12.31
CA GLU A 74 -20.47 -12.80 11.60
C GLU A 74 -19.37 -13.13 10.57
N LEU A 75 -18.20 -12.52 10.71
CA LEU A 75 -17.05 -12.73 9.85
C LEU A 75 -16.12 -13.81 10.44
N LYS A 76 -15.53 -14.61 9.56
CA LYS A 76 -14.51 -15.57 9.99
C LYS A 76 -13.33 -14.80 10.61
N PRO A 77 -12.91 -15.09 11.86
CA PRO A 77 -11.81 -14.38 12.52
C PRO A 77 -10.48 -14.70 11.82
N LYS A 78 -10.08 -13.83 10.90
CA LYS A 78 -8.82 -13.86 10.17
C LYS A 78 -7.97 -12.67 10.59
N LEU A 79 -6.65 -12.82 10.54
CA LEU A 79 -5.72 -11.70 10.73
C LEU A 79 -5.71 -10.84 9.47
N ILE A 80 -5.54 -9.53 9.66
CA ILE A 80 -5.27 -8.61 8.55
C ILE A 80 -3.96 -9.06 7.88
N PRO A 81 -3.96 -9.28 6.55
CA PRO A 81 -2.75 -9.59 5.81
C PRO A 81 -1.69 -8.52 6.04
N ARG A 82 -0.45 -8.95 6.27
CA ARG A 82 0.68 -8.03 6.26
C ARG A 82 1.13 -7.82 4.84
N ASP A 83 1.51 -6.59 4.55
CA ASP A 83 2.21 -6.28 3.32
C ASP A 83 3.57 -6.99 3.29
N VAL A 84 3.87 -7.64 2.16
CA VAL A 84 5.10 -8.41 1.96
C VAL A 84 5.78 -7.89 0.71
N ILE A 85 6.98 -7.35 0.86
CA ILE A 85 7.77 -6.71 -0.21
C ILE A 85 7.96 -7.64 -1.42
N THR A 86 8.10 -8.95 -1.17
CA THR A 86 8.34 -9.95 -2.22
C THR A 86 7.07 -10.42 -2.95
N ARG A 87 5.88 -9.91 -2.61
CA ARG A 87 4.61 -10.28 -3.24
C ARG A 87 3.99 -9.08 -3.94
N TRP A 88 3.94 -9.11 -5.27
CA TRP A 88 3.46 -7.98 -6.09
C TRP A 88 2.01 -7.57 -5.85
N ASN A 89 1.18 -8.42 -5.25
CA ASN A 89 -0.24 -8.15 -5.00
C ASN A 89 -0.60 -7.91 -3.52
N SER A 90 0.38 -7.81 -2.63
CA SER A 90 0.15 -7.69 -1.19
C SER A 90 -0.64 -6.43 -0.79
N THR A 91 -0.43 -5.31 -1.50
CA THR A 91 -1.18 -4.06 -1.29
C THR A 91 -2.65 -4.26 -1.65
N TYR A 92 -2.91 -4.88 -2.79
CA TYR A 92 -4.26 -5.19 -3.25
C TYR A 92 -4.98 -6.13 -2.28
N ASP A 93 -4.32 -7.22 -1.86
CA ASP A 93 -4.89 -8.18 -0.91
C ASP A 93 -5.22 -7.53 0.44
N THR A 94 -4.37 -6.59 0.91
CA THR A 94 -4.61 -5.82 2.14
C THR A 94 -5.85 -4.94 2.01
N LEU A 95 -6.03 -4.25 0.87
CA LEU A 95 -7.19 -3.40 0.62
C LEU A 95 -8.49 -4.19 0.50
N VAL A 96 -8.47 -5.29 -0.26
CA VAL A 96 -9.62 -6.19 -0.39
C VAL A 96 -10.04 -6.72 0.99
N PHE A 97 -9.07 -7.09 1.82
CA PHE A 97 -9.34 -7.51 3.19
C PHE A 97 -9.91 -6.36 4.03
N ALA A 98 -9.31 -5.18 3.98
CA ALA A 98 -9.76 -4.02 4.76
C ALA A 98 -11.20 -3.62 4.44
N LEU A 99 -11.59 -3.69 3.16
CA LEU A 99 -12.97 -3.44 2.74
C LEU A 99 -13.93 -4.52 3.24
N ALA A 100 -13.55 -5.80 3.15
CA ALA A 100 -14.37 -6.91 3.63
C ALA A 100 -14.55 -6.91 5.16
N TYR A 101 -13.55 -6.41 5.90
CA TYR A 101 -13.53 -6.34 7.36
C TYR A 101 -13.71 -4.91 7.89
N ARG A 102 -14.37 -4.04 7.11
CA ARG A 102 -14.52 -2.62 7.47
C ARG A 102 -15.21 -2.41 8.82
N GLN A 103 -16.30 -3.11 9.09
CA GLN A 103 -17.04 -2.98 10.35
C GLN A 103 -16.17 -3.26 11.59
N PRO A 104 -15.46 -4.40 11.71
CA PRO A 104 -14.58 -4.63 12.86
C PRO A 104 -13.37 -3.67 12.89
N ILE A 105 -12.89 -3.18 11.73
CA ILE A 105 -11.83 -2.16 11.67
C ILE A 105 -12.31 -0.83 12.26
N ASP A 106 -13.50 -0.38 11.88
CA ASP A 106 -14.09 0.87 12.37
C ASP A 106 -14.34 0.78 13.90
N LEU A 107 -14.79 -0.37 14.39
CA LEU A 107 -15.03 -0.59 15.83
C LEU A 107 -13.74 -0.62 16.64
N ILE A 108 -12.72 -1.35 16.18
CA ILE A 108 -11.47 -1.48 16.95
C ILE A 108 -10.67 -0.17 16.96
N THR A 109 -10.78 0.65 15.92
CA THR A 109 -10.12 1.96 15.84
C THR A 109 -10.87 3.05 16.58
N ALA A 110 -12.20 2.98 16.69
CA ALA A 110 -13.00 3.90 17.50
C ALA A 110 -12.73 3.76 19.01
N GLU A 111 -12.32 2.57 19.45
CA GLU A 111 -12.10 2.30 20.86
C GLU A 111 -10.69 2.64 21.34
N LYS A 112 -10.56 3.78 22.04
CA LYS A 112 -9.30 4.26 22.66
C LYS A 112 -8.64 3.30 23.66
N LYS A 113 -9.34 2.23 24.07
CA LYS A 113 -8.81 1.23 25.02
C LYS A 113 -7.74 0.35 24.38
N TYR A 114 -7.80 0.17 23.06
CA TYR A 114 -6.75 -0.47 22.30
C TYR A 114 -5.73 0.61 21.95
N LYS A 115 -4.57 0.63 22.62
CA LYS A 115 -3.43 1.52 22.26
C LYS A 115 -2.85 1.06 20.92
N LEU A 116 -3.59 1.31 19.84
CA LEU A 116 -3.28 0.99 18.45
C LEU A 116 -2.49 2.12 17.80
#